data_AF-A0A938G8Q2-F1
#
_entry.id   AF-A0A938G8Q2-F1
#
_cell.length_a   1.000
_cell.length_b   1.000
_cell.length_c   1.000
_cell.angle_alpha   90.00
_cell.angle_beta   90.00
_cell.angle_gamma   90.00
#
_symmetry.space_group_name_H-M   'P 1'
#
loop_
_entity.id
_entity.type
_entity.pdbx_description
1 polymer ?
#
loop_
_entity_poly.entity_id
_entity_poly.type
_entity_poly.pdbx_seq_one_letter_code
_entity_poly.pdbx_strand_id
1 'polypeptide(L)'
;EEFVYDEDGNPKTGNLAEYAFISAVEAPQITLVPMETPTPRNPLGAKGVGESGTIGSTPAVQSAVVDAVAHLGVRHIDMPTTPERVWKAINQQD
;
A
#
# COMPACT_ATOMS: atom_id res chain seq x y z
N GLU A 1 0.11 -6.41 1.93
CA GLU A 1 -0.11 -7.79 2.43
C GLU A 1 0.03 -7.82 3.94
N GLU A 2 -0.17 -8.98 4.58
CA GLU A 2 0.14 -9.20 6.00
C GLU A 2 0.68 -10.60 6.23
N PHE A 3 1.56 -10.75 7.23
CA PHE A 3 2.05 -12.04 7.69
C PHE A 3 1.54 -12.28 9.11
N VAL A 4 0.74 -13.33 9.31
CA VAL A 4 -0.02 -13.54 10.55
C VAL A 4 0.37 -14.87 11.19
N TYR A 5 0.46 -14.87 12.52
CA TYR A 5 0.71 -16.06 13.34
C TYR A 5 -0.50 -16.40 14.22
N ASP A 6 -0.65 -17.68 14.57
CA ASP A 6 -1.57 -18.11 15.64
C ASP A 6 -0.95 -17.97 17.04
N GLU A 7 -1.71 -18.33 18.07
CA GLU A 7 -1.29 -18.24 19.48
C GLU A 7 -0.12 -19.16 19.82
N ASP A 8 0.08 -20.23 19.06
CA ASP A 8 1.19 -21.18 19.21
C ASP A 8 2.42 -20.79 18.37
N GLY A 9 2.33 -19.70 17.59
CA GLY A 9 3.41 -19.20 16.74
C GLY A 9 3.50 -19.87 15.36
N ASN A 10 2.45 -20.56 14.92
CA ASN A 10 2.41 -21.11 13.57
C ASN A 10 2.01 -20.03 12.54
N PRO A 11 2.68 -19.96 11.37
CA PRO A 11 2.31 -19.01 10.32
C PRO A 11 0.98 -19.40 9.67
N LYS A 12 0.01 -18.46 9.65
CA LYS A 12 -1.30 -18.62 9.00
C LYS A 12 -1.31 -18.22 7.52
N THR A 13 -0.36 -17.40 7.09
CA THR A 13 -0.26 -16.84 5.73
C THR A 13 0.95 -17.42 5.00
N GLY A 14 1.12 -18.75 5.08
CA GLY A 14 2.32 -19.45 4.61
C GLY A 14 2.31 -19.83 3.13
N ASN A 15 1.20 -19.63 2.41
CA ASN A 15 1.10 -19.92 0.98
C ASN A 15 0.27 -18.84 0.25
N LEU A 16 0.19 -18.93 -1.08
CA LEU A 16 -0.45 -17.90 -1.94
C LEU A 16 -2.00 -17.92 -1.90
N ALA A 17 -2.62 -18.91 -1.26
CA ALA A 17 -4.06 -18.93 -1.04
C ALA A 17 -4.45 -17.97 0.11
N GLU A 18 -3.61 -17.81 1.14
CA GLU A 18 -3.87 -16.89 2.26
C GLU A 18 -3.03 -15.61 2.21
N TYR A 19 -1.81 -15.65 1.65
CA TYR A 19 -1.01 -14.45 1.44
C TYR A 19 -1.44 -13.76 0.14
N ALA A 20 -2.24 -12.71 0.28
CA ALA A 20 -2.77 -11.97 -0.85
C ALA A 20 -1.64 -11.44 -1.76
N PHE A 21 -1.58 -11.94 -2.99
CA PHE A 21 -0.67 -11.47 -4.02
C PHE A 21 -1.48 -10.95 -5.21
N ILE A 22 -1.03 -9.85 -5.80
CA ILE A 22 -1.79 -9.15 -6.85
C ILE A 22 -1.77 -9.95 -8.16
N SER A 23 -2.92 -10.13 -8.80
CA SER A 23 -3.00 -10.64 -10.18
C SER A 23 -3.15 -9.49 -11.18
N ALA A 24 -3.16 -9.81 -12.47
CA ALA A 24 -3.39 -8.83 -13.52
C ALA A 24 -4.76 -8.14 -13.44
N VAL A 25 -5.76 -8.77 -12.81
CA VAL A 25 -7.12 -8.21 -12.68
C VAL A 25 -7.19 -7.15 -11.58
N GLU A 26 -6.42 -7.32 -10.50
CA GLU A 26 -6.37 -6.35 -9.40
C GLU A 26 -5.38 -5.21 -9.66
N ALA A 27 -4.41 -5.40 -10.56
CA ALA A 27 -3.41 -4.39 -10.89
C ALA A 27 -4.04 -3.13 -11.53
N PRO A 28 -3.86 -1.93 -10.94
CA PRO A 28 -4.40 -0.71 -11.54
C PRO A 28 -3.60 -0.32 -12.80
N GLN A 29 -4.23 0.44 -13.68
CA GLN A 29 -3.52 1.11 -14.77
C GLN A 29 -2.60 2.20 -14.20
N ILE A 30 -1.34 2.19 -14.61
CA ILE A 30 -0.33 3.13 -14.12
C ILE A 30 -0.10 4.21 -15.18
N THR A 31 -0.24 5.48 -14.79
CA THR A 31 0.13 6.63 -15.62
C THR A 31 1.47 7.18 -15.17
N LEU A 32 2.40 7.37 -16.10
CA LEU A 32 3.72 7.94 -15.83
C LEU A 32 3.79 9.39 -16.30
N VAL A 33 4.38 10.26 -15.48
CA VAL A 33 4.71 11.64 -15.86
C VAL A 33 6.23 11.78 -15.89
N PRO A 34 6.85 12.14 -17.02
CA PRO A 34 8.29 12.31 -17.10
C PRO A 34 8.72 13.63 -16.44
N MET A 35 9.73 13.57 -15.58
CA MET A 35 10.39 14.73 -14.99
C MET A 35 11.86 14.41 -14.78
N GLU A 36 12.73 15.38 -15.06
CA GLU A 36 14.17 15.19 -14.93
C GLU A 36 14.80 16.32 -14.12
N THR A 37 15.70 15.95 -13.22
CA THR A 37 16.61 16.87 -12.55
C THR A 37 17.93 16.13 -12.35
N PRO A 38 18.93 16.34 -13.22
CA PRO A 38 20.20 15.59 -13.17
C PRO A 38 20.94 15.76 -11.85
N THR A 39 21.74 14.77 -11.45
CA THR A 39 22.66 14.91 -10.30
C THR A 39 24.07 15.31 -10.75
N PRO A 40 24.77 16.22 -10.05
CA PRO A 40 26.18 16.51 -10.34
C PRO A 40 27.13 15.42 -9.81
N ARG A 41 26.60 14.36 -9.17
CA ARG A 41 27.40 13.35 -8.43
C ARG A 41 27.99 12.24 -9.29
N ASN A 42 27.54 12.09 -10.54
CA ASN A 42 28.11 11.12 -11.46
C ASN A 42 28.09 11.67 -12.90
N PRO A 43 28.99 11.20 -13.80
CA PRO A 43 29.09 11.71 -15.16
C PRO A 43 27.83 11.54 -16.02
N LEU A 44 26.92 10.63 -15.63
CA LEU A 44 25.69 10.33 -16.36
C LEU A 44 24.50 11.20 -15.93
N GLY A 45 24.63 11.97 -14.84
CA GLY A 45 23.49 12.69 -14.26
C GLY A 45 22.42 11.79 -13.62
N ALA A 46 22.66 10.49 -13.51
CA ALA A 46 21.66 9.49 -13.16
C ALA A 46 21.37 9.40 -11.65
N LYS A 47 20.10 9.12 -11.30
CA LYS A 47 19.65 8.85 -9.93
C LYS A 47 19.04 7.45 -9.86
N GLY A 48 19.17 6.78 -8.71
CA GLY A 48 18.50 5.52 -8.45
C GLY A 48 16.99 5.70 -8.31
N VAL A 49 16.21 4.74 -8.82
CA VAL A 49 14.73 4.81 -8.84
C VAL A 49 14.04 3.49 -8.46
N GLY A 50 14.79 2.39 -8.31
CA GLY A 50 14.23 1.03 -8.16
C GLY A 50 13.25 0.88 -7.00
N GLU A 51 13.43 1.63 -5.92
CA GLU A 51 12.56 1.59 -4.73
C GLU A 51 11.49 2.68 -4.72
N SER A 52 11.59 3.69 -5.61
CA SER A 52 10.71 4.86 -5.59
C SER A 52 9.23 4.50 -5.72
N GLY A 53 8.93 3.49 -6.54
CA GLY A 53 7.58 2.96 -6.68
C GLY A 53 7.05 2.38 -5.37
N THR A 54 7.78 1.47 -4.74
CA THR A 54 7.39 0.84 -3.48
C THR A 54 7.28 1.85 -2.33
N ILE A 55 8.21 2.80 -2.25
CA ILE A 55 8.21 3.85 -1.22
C ILE A 55 7.00 4.78 -1.37
N GLY A 56 6.71 5.25 -2.59
CA GLY A 56 5.65 6.24 -2.82
C GLY A 56 4.25 5.64 -2.86
N SER A 57 4.09 4.44 -3.45
CA SER A 57 2.77 3.85 -3.69
C SER A 57 2.05 3.44 -2.41
N THR A 58 2.74 2.81 -1.46
CA THR A 58 2.14 2.32 -0.20
C THR A 58 1.40 3.42 0.57
N PRO A 59 2.02 4.57 0.94
CA PRO A 59 1.32 5.64 1.63
C PRO A 59 0.30 6.35 0.73
N ALA A 60 0.53 6.46 -0.59
CA ALA A 60 -0.41 7.09 -1.51
C ALA A 60 -1.76 6.34 -1.54
N VAL A 61 -1.72 5.00 -1.64
CA VAL A 61 -2.93 4.17 -1.66
C VAL A 61 -3.63 4.18 -0.30
N GLN A 62 -2.89 4.03 0.81
CA GLN A 62 -3.49 4.08 2.14
C GLN A 62 -4.14 5.44 2.44
N SER A 63 -3.47 6.54 2.06
CA SER A 63 -4.03 7.89 2.19
C SER A 63 -5.30 8.06 1.37
N ALA A 64 -5.34 7.53 0.14
CA ALA A 64 -6.54 7.59 -0.70
C ALA A 64 -7.72 6.82 -0.10
N VAL A 65 -7.49 5.66 0.51
CA VAL A 65 -8.54 4.91 1.22
C VAL A 65 -9.06 5.69 2.43
N VAL A 66 -8.17 6.29 3.22
CA VAL A 66 -8.55 7.12 4.38
C VAL A 66 -9.34 8.36 3.93
N ASP A 67 -8.87 9.07 2.91
CA ASP A 67 -9.54 10.25 2.36
C ASP A 67 -10.96 9.94 1.87
N ALA A 68 -11.16 8.81 1.19
CA ALA A 68 -12.46 8.37 0.69
C ALA A 68 -13.53 8.26 1.80
N VAL A 69 -13.12 7.94 3.04
CA VAL A 69 -14.02 7.79 4.19
C VAL A 69 -13.85 8.88 5.25
N ALA A 70 -12.99 9.88 5.01
CA ALA A 70 -12.66 10.90 6.01
C ALA A 70 -13.87 11.76 6.41
N HIS A 71 -14.85 11.91 5.52
CA HIS A 71 -16.12 12.60 5.77
C HIS A 71 -16.98 11.91 6.85
N LEU A 72 -16.69 10.64 7.17
CA LEU A 72 -17.33 9.86 8.23
C LEU A 72 -16.57 9.94 9.57
N GLY A 73 -15.61 10.87 9.70
CA GLY A 73 -14.80 11.04 10.92
C GLY A 73 -13.56 10.16 11.00
N VAL A 74 -13.37 9.22 10.07
CA VAL A 74 -12.18 8.36 10.01
C VAL A 74 -10.93 9.21 9.72
N ARG A 75 -9.85 8.97 10.48
CA ARG A 75 -8.56 9.67 10.30
C ARG A 75 -7.39 8.75 10.05
N HIS A 76 -7.57 7.45 10.28
CA HIS A 76 -6.53 6.44 10.12
C HIS A 76 -7.16 5.06 9.93
N ILE A 77 -6.52 4.24 9.11
CA ILE A 77 -6.81 2.81 8.94
C ILE A 77 -5.45 2.09 8.86
N ASP A 78 -5.25 1.09 9.72
CA ASP A 78 -4.04 0.29 9.72
C ASP A 78 -3.92 -0.58 8.46
N MET A 79 -2.73 -0.60 7.87
CA MET A 79 -2.43 -1.45 6.73
C MET A 79 -2.32 -2.93 7.13
N PRO A 80 -2.69 -3.87 6.24
CA PRO A 80 -3.32 -3.64 4.94
C PRO A 80 -4.75 -3.12 5.07
N THR A 81 -5.19 -2.26 4.13
CA THR A 81 -6.56 -1.71 4.09
C THR A 81 -7.55 -2.74 3.55
N THR A 82 -7.71 -3.86 4.25
CA THR A 82 -8.64 -4.93 3.86
C THR A 82 -10.09 -4.44 3.92
N PRO A 83 -11.03 -5.04 3.16
CA PRO A 83 -12.44 -4.68 3.22
C PRO A 83 -13.01 -4.72 4.65
N GLU A 84 -12.60 -5.71 5.45
CA GLU A 84 -13.02 -5.83 6.85
C GLU A 84 -12.52 -4.67 7.71
N ARG A 85 -11.25 -4.27 7.58
CA ARG A 85 -10.69 -3.14 8.35
C ARG A 85 -11.31 -1.81 7.95
N VAL A 86 -11.58 -1.60 6.66
CA VAL A 86 -12.31 -0.42 6.17
C VAL A 86 -13.74 -0.42 6.71
N TRP A 87 -14.45 -1.55 6.65
CA TRP A 87 -15.80 -1.68 7.21
C TRP A 87 -15.82 -1.40 8.72
N LYS A 88 -14.89 -1.97 9.49
CA LYS A 88 -14.75 -1.69 10.93
C LYS A 88 -14.52 -0.20 11.18
N ALA A 89 -13.60 0.43 10.46
CA ALA A 89 -13.30 1.85 10.62
C ALA A 89 -14.52 2.75 10.38
N ILE A 90 -15.38 2.39 9.42
CA ILE A 90 -16.62 3.13 9.12
C ILE A 90 -17.68 2.94 10.22
N ASN A 91 -17.76 1.77 10.86
CA ASN A 91 -18.82 1.44 11.82
C ASN A 91 -18.44 1.67 13.29
N GLN A 92 -17.18 1.95 13.61
CA GLN A 92 -16.71 2.17 14.99
C GLN A 92 -16.79 3.66 15.42
N GLN A 93 -17.39 4.53 14.61
CA GLN A 93 -17.52 5.97 14.84
C GLN A 93 -18.85 6.36 15.53
N ASP A 94 -19.27 5.57 16.54
CA ASP A 94 -20.40 5.93 17.43
C ASP A 94 -19.96 6.90 18.54
#